data_AF-A0A7S4M1D5-F1
#
_entry.id   AF-A0A7S4M1D5-F1
#
_cell.length_a   1.000
_cell.length_b   1.000
_cell.length_c   1.000
_cell.angle_alpha   90.00
_cell.angle_beta   90.00
_cell.angle_gamma   90.00
#
_symmetry.space_group_name_H-M   'P 1'
#
loop_
_entity.id
_entity.type
_entity.pdbx_description
1 polymer ?
#
loop_
_entity_poly.entity_id
_entity_poly.type
_entity_poly.pdbx_seq_one_letter_code
_entity_poly.pdbx_strand_id
1 'polypeptide(L)'
;SAYFGGGNAAWRVETLHSLGFDGTMLTEDIDISVRALASGYKMEMAPFLQVGEMCPINLRALYKQRLRWAMGWEQVTLQRVSGLFSSPHISEPRKWRTMMLLVSRYITLVSSAMGVFNLLKYYFFNFYVPKPCEWMALGSVIVTMLIIAAMTLVLFRHKEPWQRWVSVYAFMAVALFYFFIQITLIIISQFRLTCCAGRAMVWVPTSRGKGSSTAPPPTIKSK
;
A
#
# COMPACT_ATOMS: atom_id res chain seq x y z
N SER A 1 7.10 14.24 -2.04
CA SER A 1 5.69 14.32 -2.46
C SER A 1 4.88 13.58 -1.45
N ALA A 2 3.79 14.16 -0.96
CA ALA A 2 2.81 13.43 -0.16
C ALA A 2 1.81 12.71 -1.07
N TYR A 3 1.05 11.79 -0.49
CA TYR A 3 0.00 11.03 -1.16
C TYR A 3 -1.21 10.92 -0.23
N PHE A 4 -2.40 10.84 -0.80
CA PHE A 4 -3.64 10.68 -0.06
C PHE A 4 -4.00 9.19 0.03
N GLY A 5 -4.01 8.66 1.25
CA GLY A 5 -4.26 7.25 1.56
C GLY A 5 -5.62 6.98 2.22
N GLY A 6 -6.65 7.76 1.85
CA GLY A 6 -8.03 7.48 2.22
C GLY A 6 -8.65 8.54 3.13
N GLY A 7 -8.33 8.53 4.42
CA GLY A 7 -8.83 9.53 5.36
C GLY A 7 -7.95 10.77 5.45
N ASN A 8 -8.46 11.81 6.14
CA ASN A 8 -7.63 12.85 6.76
C ASN A 8 -6.83 13.75 5.79
N ALA A 9 -7.45 14.13 4.66
CA ALA A 9 -6.91 15.13 3.75
C ALA A 9 -7.89 16.27 3.49
N ALA A 10 -7.33 17.46 3.29
CA ALA A 10 -8.07 18.63 2.82
C ALA A 10 -7.73 18.90 1.35
N TRP A 11 -8.76 19.09 0.54
CA TRP A 11 -8.63 19.35 -0.89
C TRP A 11 -9.22 20.72 -1.23
N ARG A 12 -8.61 21.42 -2.19
CA ARG A 12 -9.27 22.58 -2.81
C ARG A 12 -10.50 22.08 -3.56
N VAL A 13 -11.63 22.76 -3.37
CA VAL A 13 -12.92 22.38 -3.97
C VAL A 13 -12.81 22.26 -5.49
N GLU A 14 -12.21 23.25 -6.15
CA GLU A 14 -12.02 23.26 -7.61
C GLU A 14 -11.15 22.08 -8.10
N THR A 15 -10.09 21.74 -7.36
CA THR A 15 -9.24 20.59 -7.67
C THR A 15 -9.99 19.28 -7.53
N LEU A 16 -10.81 19.13 -6.48
CA LEU A 16 -11.58 17.91 -6.26
C LEU A 16 -12.70 17.76 -7.28
N HIS A 17 -13.38 18.85 -7.65
CA HIS A 17 -14.42 18.85 -8.67
C HIS A 17 -13.86 18.54 -10.07
N SER A 18 -12.67 19.06 -10.40
CA SER A 18 -12.05 18.80 -11.70
C SER A 18 -11.51 17.37 -11.82
N LEU A 19 -10.93 16.81 -10.76
CA LEU A 19 -10.39 15.45 -10.80
C LEU A 19 -11.46 14.38 -10.60
N GLY A 20 -12.36 14.58 -9.63
CA GLY A 20 -13.36 13.58 -9.22
C GLY A 20 -12.75 12.27 -8.67
N PHE A 21 -13.59 11.48 -8.00
CA PHE A 21 -13.25 10.11 -7.62
C PHE A 21 -13.72 9.13 -8.69
N ASP A 22 -12.84 8.20 -9.07
CA ASP A 22 -13.16 7.13 -9.99
C ASP A 22 -13.77 5.94 -9.23
N GLY A 23 -15.08 5.75 -9.34
CA GLY A 23 -15.80 4.68 -8.65
C GLY A 23 -15.46 3.27 -9.13
N THR A 24 -14.69 3.13 -10.22
CA THR A 24 -14.21 1.83 -10.72
C THR A 24 -12.90 1.39 -10.05
N MET A 25 -12.25 2.29 -9.31
CA MET A 25 -10.98 2.04 -8.63
C MET A 25 -11.21 1.50 -7.23
N LEU A 26 -10.58 0.37 -6.91
CA LEU A 26 -10.63 -0.19 -5.56
C LEU A 26 -9.92 0.67 -4.53
N THR A 27 -8.96 1.50 -4.94
CA THR A 27 -8.26 2.48 -4.09
C THR A 27 -8.35 3.85 -4.77
N GLU A 28 -9.54 4.44 -4.69
CA GLU A 28 -9.91 5.74 -5.25
C GLU A 28 -9.03 6.89 -4.74
N ASP A 29 -8.47 6.72 -3.54
CA ASP A 29 -7.57 7.63 -2.83
C ASP A 29 -6.17 7.70 -3.46
N ILE A 30 -5.56 6.54 -3.71
CA ILE A 30 -4.27 6.44 -4.39
C ILE A 30 -4.44 6.82 -5.87
N ASP A 31 -5.57 6.45 -6.47
CA ASP A 31 -5.89 6.83 -7.84
C ASP A 31 -5.92 8.35 -8.03
N ILE A 32 -6.73 9.07 -7.23
CA ILE A 32 -6.81 10.52 -7.32
C ILE A 32 -5.47 11.17 -6.97
N SER A 33 -4.68 10.59 -6.06
CA SER A 33 -3.33 11.05 -5.73
C SER A 33 -2.41 11.05 -6.96
N VAL A 34 -2.38 9.93 -7.69
CA VAL A 34 -1.52 9.81 -8.87
C VAL A 34 -2.00 10.74 -9.99
N ARG A 35 -3.32 10.86 -10.20
CA ARG A 35 -3.88 11.81 -11.17
C ARG A 35 -3.59 13.27 -10.80
N ALA A 36 -3.73 13.64 -9.54
CA ALA A 36 -3.41 14.99 -9.07
C ALA A 36 -1.94 15.33 -9.33
N LEU A 37 -1.02 14.42 -9.01
CA LEU A 37 0.41 14.61 -9.29
C LEU A 37 0.67 14.69 -10.80
N ALA A 38 0.04 13.83 -11.59
CA ALA A 38 0.15 13.86 -13.05
C ALA A 38 -0.40 15.16 -13.65
N SER A 39 -1.40 15.80 -13.04
CA SER A 39 -1.89 17.13 -13.46
C SER A 39 -1.06 18.29 -12.91
N GLY A 40 0.06 18.03 -12.23
CA GLY A 40 0.96 19.06 -11.70
C GLY A 40 0.56 19.65 -10.35
N TYR A 41 -0.52 19.16 -9.73
CA TYR A 41 -0.90 19.59 -8.38
C TYR A 41 0.14 19.16 -7.36
N LYS A 42 0.25 19.95 -6.29
CA LYS A 42 1.15 19.69 -5.16
C LYS A 42 0.36 19.12 -3.99
N MET A 43 0.88 18.04 -3.42
CA MET A 43 0.39 17.47 -2.16
C MET A 43 1.49 17.52 -1.11
N GLU A 44 1.12 18.02 0.06
CA GLU A 44 1.99 18.18 1.22
C GLU A 44 1.41 17.42 2.42
N MET A 45 2.28 16.85 3.23
CA MET A 45 1.90 16.12 4.44
C MET A 45 2.03 17.08 5.63
N ALA A 46 1.00 17.17 6.46
CA ALA A 46 1.04 17.90 7.73
C ALA A 46 1.43 16.93 8.86
N PRO A 47 2.71 16.84 9.27
CA PRO A 47 3.20 15.77 10.15
C PRO A 47 2.65 15.86 11.58
N PHE A 48 2.17 17.03 12.00
CA PHE A 48 1.65 17.27 13.35
C PHE A 48 0.13 17.07 13.46
N LEU A 49 -0.56 16.85 12.34
CA LEU A 49 -2.00 16.60 12.35
C LEU A 49 -2.26 15.16 12.79
N GLN A 50 -2.93 15.01 13.94
CA GLN A 50 -3.33 13.71 14.46
C GLN A 50 -4.82 13.53 14.24
N VAL A 51 -5.20 12.51 13.48
CA VAL A 51 -6.59 12.12 13.30
C VAL A 51 -6.73 10.63 13.61
N GLY A 52 -7.73 10.31 14.43
CA GLY A 52 -8.03 8.93 14.79
C GLY A 52 -8.80 8.22 13.68
N GLU A 53 -8.43 6.97 13.41
CA GLU A 53 -9.19 6.07 12.56
C GLU A 53 -9.66 4.84 13.34
N MET A 54 -10.82 4.32 12.98
CA MET A 54 -11.34 3.11 13.59
C MET A 54 -10.60 1.88 13.07
N CYS A 55 -10.06 1.08 14.00
CA CYS A 55 -9.46 -0.21 13.68
C CYS A 55 -10.55 -1.20 13.20
N PRO A 56 -10.23 -2.14 12.28
CA PRO A 56 -11.14 -3.21 11.92
C PRO A 56 -11.58 -4.02 13.15
N ILE A 57 -12.89 -4.26 13.25
CA ILE A 57 -13.51 -4.94 14.41
C ILE A 57 -13.17 -6.43 14.53
N ASN A 58 -12.66 -7.06 13.47
CA ASN A 58 -12.26 -8.47 13.48
C ASN A 58 -11.25 -8.80 12.35
N LEU A 59 -10.61 -9.96 12.45
CA LEU A 59 -9.61 -10.44 11.48
C LEU A 59 -10.17 -10.60 10.07
N ARG A 60 -11.46 -10.97 9.92
CA ARG A 60 -12.10 -11.10 8.61
C ARG A 60 -12.24 -9.74 7.92
N ALA A 61 -12.61 -8.70 8.67
CA ALA A 61 -12.68 -7.32 8.18
C ALA A 61 -11.28 -6.81 7.83
N LEU A 62 -10.27 -7.09 8.66
CA LEU A 62 -8.88 -6.75 8.37
C LEU A 62 -8.38 -7.42 7.09
N TYR A 63 -8.59 -8.73 6.93
CA TYR A 63 -8.21 -9.47 5.72
C TYR A 63 -8.87 -8.87 4.47
N LYS A 64 -10.18 -8.64 4.53
CA LYS A 64 -10.96 -8.02 3.46
C LYS A 64 -10.42 -6.64 3.08
N GLN A 65 -10.10 -5.81 4.07
CA GLN A 65 -9.51 -4.49 3.85
C GLN A 65 -8.13 -4.59 3.20
N ARG A 66 -7.24 -5.42 3.72
CA ARG A 66 -5.87 -5.55 3.19
C ARG A 66 -5.84 -6.17 1.80
N LEU A 67 -6.74 -7.11 1.51
CA LEU A 67 -6.90 -7.65 0.17
C LEU A 67 -7.39 -6.59 -0.82
N ARG A 68 -8.38 -5.76 -0.44
CA ARG A 68 -8.83 -4.62 -1.25
C ARG A 68 -7.65 -3.69 -1.56
N TRP A 69 -6.84 -3.36 -0.56
CA TRP A 69 -5.67 -2.52 -0.75
C TRP A 69 -4.69 -3.15 -1.72
N ALA A 70 -4.30 -4.41 -1.52
CA ALA A 70 -3.39 -5.10 -2.44
C ALA A 70 -3.90 -5.06 -3.90
N MET A 71 -5.19 -5.32 -4.12
CA MET A 71 -5.83 -5.29 -5.43
C MET A 71 -5.91 -3.88 -6.03
N GLY A 72 -6.32 -2.88 -5.26
CA GLY A 72 -6.43 -1.51 -5.77
C GLY A 72 -5.07 -0.89 -6.08
N TRP A 73 -4.08 -1.14 -5.24
CA TRP A 73 -2.71 -0.74 -5.51
C TRP A 73 -2.19 -1.33 -6.82
N GLU A 74 -2.50 -2.60 -7.10
CA GLU A 74 -2.15 -3.23 -8.37
C GLU A 74 -2.89 -2.59 -9.55
N GLN A 75 -4.20 -2.41 -9.42
CA GLN A 75 -5.03 -1.72 -10.41
C GLN A 75 -4.49 -0.34 -10.76
N VAL A 76 -4.12 0.48 -9.76
CA VAL A 76 -3.54 1.82 -9.98
C VAL A 76 -2.21 1.72 -10.71
N THR A 77 -1.37 0.74 -10.36
CA THR A 77 -0.06 0.56 -11.00
C THR A 77 -0.22 0.29 -12.49
N LEU A 78 -1.08 -0.67 -12.84
CA LEU A 78 -1.32 -1.04 -14.24
C LEU A 78 -1.98 0.08 -15.04
N GLN A 79 -2.92 0.82 -14.43
CA GLN A 79 -3.71 1.81 -15.16
C GLN A 79 -3.10 3.22 -15.21
N ARG A 80 -2.28 3.61 -14.24
CA ARG A 80 -1.83 5.01 -14.10
C ARG A 80 -0.34 5.23 -14.37
N VAL A 81 0.49 4.19 -14.39
CA VAL A 81 1.94 4.34 -14.64
C VAL A 81 2.22 4.94 -16.01
N SER A 82 1.56 4.49 -17.08
CA SER A 82 1.75 5.04 -18.43
C SER A 82 1.41 6.54 -18.48
N GLY A 83 0.23 6.92 -18.00
CA GLY A 83 -0.21 8.32 -17.95
C GLY A 83 0.67 9.22 -17.09
N LEU A 84 1.26 8.67 -16.01
CA LEU A 84 2.22 9.40 -15.16
C LEU A 84 3.48 9.80 -15.96
N PHE A 85 4.04 8.90 -16.77
CA PHE A 85 5.24 9.19 -17.55
C PHE A 85 4.96 10.05 -18.78
N SER A 86 3.78 9.91 -19.39
CA SER A 86 3.35 10.75 -20.50
C SER A 86 2.99 12.19 -20.10
N SER A 87 2.79 12.47 -18.81
CA SER A 87 2.41 13.82 -18.38
C SER A 87 3.57 14.84 -18.48
N PRO A 88 3.33 16.01 -19.10
CA PRO A 88 4.28 17.13 -19.10
C PRO A 88 4.23 17.98 -17.82
N HIS A 89 3.18 17.84 -16.98
CA HIS A 89 2.95 18.72 -15.83
C HIS A 89 3.70 18.27 -14.56
N ILE A 90 4.31 17.10 -14.59
CA ILE A 90 5.05 16.53 -13.46
C ILE A 90 6.55 16.45 -13.78
N SER A 91 7.38 16.95 -12.86
CA SER A 91 8.83 16.88 -13.00
C SER A 91 9.34 15.42 -13.00
N GLU A 92 10.35 15.12 -13.81
CA GLU A 92 10.96 13.78 -13.91
C GLU A 92 11.30 13.12 -12.56
N PRO A 93 11.91 13.78 -11.56
CA PRO A 93 12.20 13.14 -10.27
C PRO A 93 10.94 12.71 -9.52
N ARG A 94 9.82 13.41 -9.69
CA ARG A 94 8.54 13.06 -9.05
C ARG A 94 7.87 11.87 -9.75
N LYS A 95 8.05 11.71 -11.06
CA LYS A 95 7.59 10.51 -11.79
C LYS A 95 8.24 9.27 -11.22
N TRP A 96 9.57 9.26 -11.13
CA TRP A 96 10.33 8.14 -10.58
C TRP A 96 10.00 7.86 -9.11
N ARG A 97 9.86 8.88 -8.26
CA ARG A 97 9.45 8.68 -6.85
C ARG A 97 8.05 8.08 -6.73
N THR A 98 7.11 8.50 -7.57
CA THR A 98 5.75 7.95 -7.59
C THR A 98 5.75 6.53 -8.13
N MET A 99 6.53 6.24 -9.17
CA MET A 99 6.69 4.89 -9.68
C MET A 99 7.32 3.97 -8.63
N MET A 100 8.38 4.40 -7.94
CA MET A 100 9.01 3.63 -6.86
C MET A 100 8.01 3.29 -5.75
N LEU A 101 7.13 4.22 -5.38
CA LEU A 101 6.03 3.92 -4.45
C LEU A 101 5.11 2.81 -4.99
N LEU A 102 4.68 2.92 -6.25
CA LEU A 102 3.81 1.95 -6.90
C LEU A 102 4.48 0.57 -7.05
N VAL A 103 5.77 0.49 -7.34
CA VAL A 103 6.45 -0.80 -7.56
C VAL A 103 7.09 -1.40 -6.31
N SER A 104 7.15 -0.66 -5.20
CA SER A 104 7.78 -1.10 -3.94
C SER A 104 7.29 -2.46 -3.41
N ARG A 105 6.02 -2.78 -3.65
CA ARG A 105 5.41 -4.08 -3.32
C ARG A 105 6.09 -5.26 -4.04
N TYR A 106 6.50 -5.06 -5.29
CA TYR A 106 7.21 -6.08 -6.07
C TYR A 106 8.63 -6.28 -5.58
N ILE A 107 9.30 -5.20 -5.21
CA ILE A 107 10.63 -5.25 -4.59
C ILE A 107 10.55 -6.06 -3.29
N THR A 108 9.53 -5.83 -2.48
CA THR A 108 9.27 -6.59 -1.25
C THR A 108 9.02 -8.07 -1.53
N LEU A 109 8.20 -8.38 -2.56
CA LEU A 109 7.91 -9.76 -2.96
C LEU A 109 9.18 -10.51 -3.42
N VAL A 110 9.96 -9.89 -4.32
CA VAL A 110 11.18 -10.50 -4.88
C VAL A 110 12.23 -10.68 -3.79
N SER A 111 12.50 -9.65 -2.97
CA SER A 111 13.48 -9.75 -1.88
C SER A 111 13.11 -10.84 -0.87
N SER A 112 11.81 -10.97 -0.54
CA SER A 112 11.33 -12.02 0.37
C SER A 112 11.50 -13.42 -0.23
N ALA A 113 11.18 -13.61 -1.52
CA ALA A 113 11.41 -14.88 -2.21
C ALA A 113 12.90 -15.26 -2.21
N MET A 114 13.79 -14.30 -2.49
CA MET A 114 15.24 -14.53 -2.43
C MET A 114 15.71 -14.86 -1.01
N GLY A 115 15.13 -14.25 0.02
CA GLY A 115 15.37 -14.61 1.41
C GLY A 115 15.04 -16.08 1.72
N VAL A 116 13.88 -16.55 1.27
CA VAL A 116 13.47 -17.97 1.44
C VAL A 116 14.42 -18.91 0.71
N PHE A 117 14.80 -18.61 -0.53
CA PHE A 117 15.77 -19.44 -1.28
C PHE A 117 17.13 -19.53 -0.56
N ASN A 118 17.60 -18.43 0.04
CA ASN A 118 18.84 -18.44 0.82
C ASN A 118 18.74 -19.28 2.10
N LEU A 119 17.60 -19.25 2.80
CA LEU A 119 17.38 -20.10 3.96
C LEU A 119 17.34 -21.59 3.57
N LEU A 120 16.63 -21.91 2.49
CA LEU A 120 16.59 -23.28 1.96
C LEU A 120 17.98 -23.78 1.56
N LYS A 121 18.79 -22.92 0.94
CA LYS A 121 20.18 -23.23 0.62
C LYS A 121 21.00 -23.53 1.87
N TYR A 122 20.91 -22.66 2.89
CA TYR A 122 21.76 -22.76 4.08
C TYR A 122 21.40 -23.95 4.97
N TYR A 123 20.11 -24.26 5.12
CA TYR A 123 19.63 -25.26 6.09
C TYR A 123 19.27 -26.63 5.49
N PHE A 124 18.88 -26.71 4.22
CA PHE A 124 18.26 -27.91 3.67
C PHE A 124 18.91 -28.46 2.41
N PHE A 125 19.37 -27.59 1.50
CA PHE A 125 19.78 -28.01 0.16
C PHE A 125 21.04 -27.30 -0.31
N ASN A 126 22.06 -28.04 -0.77
CA ASN A 126 23.30 -27.42 -1.27
C ASN A 126 23.21 -27.00 -2.74
N PHE A 127 22.18 -26.23 -3.13
CA PHE A 127 22.06 -25.70 -4.50
C PHE A 127 22.76 -24.34 -4.64
N TYR A 128 23.18 -24.03 -5.86
CA TYR A 128 23.80 -22.75 -6.19
C TYR A 128 22.74 -21.63 -6.22
N VAL A 129 22.96 -20.57 -5.45
CA VAL A 129 22.21 -19.32 -5.54
C VAL A 129 23.15 -18.25 -6.13
N PRO A 130 22.76 -17.55 -7.21
CA PRO A 130 23.57 -16.48 -7.76
C PRO A 130 23.84 -15.38 -6.73
N LYS A 131 25.08 -14.86 -6.71
CA LYS A 131 25.51 -13.81 -5.77
C LYS A 131 24.55 -12.60 -5.71
N PRO A 132 24.03 -12.05 -6.83
CA PRO A 132 23.07 -10.95 -6.76
C PRO A 132 21.83 -11.26 -5.89
N CYS A 133 21.33 -12.49 -5.88
CA CYS A 133 20.18 -12.90 -5.08
C CYS A 133 20.51 -12.95 -3.58
N GLU A 134 21.70 -13.41 -3.22
CA GLU A 134 22.22 -13.36 -1.84
C GLU A 134 22.30 -11.90 -1.35
N TRP A 135 22.82 -11.01 -2.19
CA TRP A 135 23.01 -9.60 -1.87
C TRP A 135 21.69 -8.85 -1.73
N MET A 136 20.70 -9.16 -2.56
CA MET A 136 19.35 -8.60 -2.44
C MET A 136 18.68 -9.02 -1.13
N ALA A 137 18.79 -10.29 -0.75
CA ALA A 137 18.23 -10.78 0.52
C ALA A 137 18.91 -10.09 1.72
N LEU A 138 20.24 -10.04 1.74
CA LEU A 138 20.99 -9.35 2.79
C LEU A 138 20.65 -7.85 2.85
N GLY A 139 20.58 -7.20 1.69
CA GLY A 139 20.21 -5.79 1.58
C GLY A 139 18.82 -5.50 2.17
N SER A 140 17.85 -6.38 1.95
CA SER A 140 16.50 -6.23 2.51
C SER A 140 16.48 -6.32 4.04
N VAL A 141 17.30 -7.19 4.63
CA VAL A 141 17.47 -7.29 6.09
C VAL A 141 18.10 -6.01 6.64
N ILE A 142 19.17 -5.52 6.00
CA ILE A 142 19.85 -4.28 6.40
C ILE A 142 18.89 -3.09 6.35
N VAL A 143 18.16 -2.92 5.24
CA VAL A 143 17.17 -1.83 5.11
C VAL A 143 16.10 -1.92 6.19
N THR A 144 15.61 -3.12 6.51
CA THR A 144 14.63 -3.32 7.59
C THR A 144 15.20 -2.91 8.95
N MET A 145 16.45 -3.27 9.24
CA MET A 145 17.12 -2.86 10.48
C MET A 145 17.31 -1.35 10.56
N LEU A 146 17.65 -0.69 9.44
CA LEU A 146 17.77 0.76 9.37
C LEU A 146 16.42 1.46 9.60
N ILE A 147 15.33 0.92 9.06
CA ILE A 147 13.97 1.43 9.30
C ILE A 147 13.60 1.31 10.79
N ILE A 148 13.88 0.15 11.40
CA ILE A 148 13.64 -0.08 12.84
C ILE A 148 14.46 0.91 13.68
N ALA A 149 15.74 1.09 13.36
CA ALA A 149 16.61 2.05 14.05
C ALA A 149 16.09 3.48 13.90
N ALA A 150 15.72 3.90 12.68
CA ALA A 150 15.15 5.23 12.42
C ALA A 150 13.85 5.46 13.19
N MET A 151 12.93 4.50 13.19
CA MET A 151 11.68 4.57 13.97
C MET A 151 11.98 4.70 15.47
N THR A 152 12.93 3.93 15.98
CA THR A 152 13.36 3.98 17.38
C THR A 152 13.92 5.36 17.74
N LEU A 153 14.76 5.94 16.88
CA LEU A 153 15.31 7.29 17.06
C LEU A 153 14.21 8.36 17.06
N VAL A 154 13.20 8.22 16.19
CA VAL A 154 12.04 9.12 16.16
C VAL A 154 11.26 9.06 17.48
N LEU A 155 11.00 7.87 18.02
CA LEU A 155 10.33 7.72 19.32
C LEU A 155 11.11 8.38 20.46
N PHE A 156 12.44 8.21 20.48
CA PHE A 156 13.31 8.90 21.44
C PHE A 156 13.26 10.42 21.27
N ARG A 157 13.37 10.92 20.04
CA ARG A 157 13.38 12.36 19.73
C ARG A 157 12.07 13.04 20.15
N HIS A 158 10.94 12.38 19.95
CA HIS A 158 9.61 12.91 20.28
C HIS A 158 9.19 12.66 21.74
N LYS A 159 10.03 11.97 22.54
CA LYS A 159 9.73 11.62 23.94
C LYS A 159 8.35 10.96 24.09
N GLU A 160 8.06 10.03 23.19
CA GLU A 160 6.77 9.36 23.12
C GLU A 160 6.51 8.55 24.40
N PRO A 161 5.24 8.46 24.86
CA PRO A 161 4.89 7.80 26.11
C PRO A 161 5.13 6.29 26.02
N TRP A 162 5.39 5.64 27.16
CA TRP A 162 5.76 4.22 27.25
C TRP A 162 4.78 3.29 26.52
N GLN A 163 3.48 3.59 26.52
CA GLN A 163 2.46 2.82 25.80
C GLN A 163 2.76 2.71 24.30
N ARG A 164 3.37 3.75 23.70
CA ARG A 164 3.74 3.75 22.28
C ARG A 164 4.95 2.85 22.01
N TRP A 165 5.92 2.85 22.92
CA TRP A 165 7.06 1.92 22.88
C TRP A 165 6.60 0.47 22.92
N VAL A 166 5.73 0.13 23.89
CA VAL A 166 5.15 -1.21 24.02
C VAL A 166 4.42 -1.60 22.73
N SER A 167 3.62 -0.71 22.16
CA SER A 167 2.88 -0.96 20.93
C SER A 167 3.80 -1.23 19.73
N VAL A 168 4.91 -0.48 19.62
CA VAL A 168 5.89 -0.64 18.53
C VAL A 168 6.62 -1.98 18.65
N TYR A 169 7.10 -2.34 19.83
CA TYR A 169 7.78 -3.62 20.02
C TYR A 169 6.82 -4.82 19.94
N ALA A 170 5.58 -4.67 20.40
CA ALA A 170 4.54 -5.68 20.20
C ALA A 170 4.27 -5.89 18.70
N PHE A 171 4.20 -4.80 17.91
CA PHE A 171 4.10 -4.90 16.45
C PHE A 171 5.33 -5.59 15.84
N MET A 172 6.56 -5.27 16.28
CA MET A 172 7.78 -5.92 15.79
C MET A 172 7.78 -7.43 16.03
N ALA A 173 7.30 -7.87 17.20
CA ALA A 173 7.22 -9.30 17.52
C ALA A 173 6.30 -10.06 16.56
N VAL A 174 5.22 -9.43 16.07
CA VAL A 174 4.28 -10.02 15.10
C VAL A 174 4.56 -9.62 13.65
N ALA A 175 5.52 -8.72 13.42
CA ALA A 175 5.75 -8.12 12.11
C ALA A 175 6.15 -9.16 11.07
N LEU A 176 6.99 -10.13 11.42
CA LEU A 176 7.38 -11.21 10.50
C LEU A 176 6.16 -11.98 9.99
N PHE A 177 5.27 -12.40 10.89
CA PHE A 177 4.03 -13.08 10.51
C PHE A 177 3.12 -12.18 9.67
N TYR A 178 3.01 -10.90 10.03
CA TYR A 178 2.26 -9.92 9.25
C TYR A 178 2.83 -9.74 7.83
N PHE A 179 4.15 -9.70 7.65
CA PHE A 179 4.79 -9.62 6.35
C PHE A 179 4.51 -10.86 5.49
N PHE A 180 4.51 -12.07 6.07
CA PHE A 180 4.08 -13.27 5.36
C PHE A 180 2.65 -13.19 4.85
N ILE A 181 1.72 -12.68 5.69
CA ILE A 181 0.34 -12.42 5.26
C ILE A 181 0.31 -11.41 4.12
N GLN A 182 1.07 -10.30 4.21
CA GLN A 182 1.12 -9.28 3.16
C GLN A 182 1.61 -9.84 1.83
N ILE A 183 2.68 -10.63 1.83
CA ILE A 183 3.20 -11.30 0.62
C ILE A 183 2.12 -12.19 0.00
N THR A 184 1.44 -12.98 0.83
CA THR A 184 0.34 -13.85 0.37
C THR A 184 -0.80 -13.05 -0.26
N LEU A 185 -1.19 -11.92 0.36
CA LEU A 185 -2.22 -11.04 -0.18
C LEU A 185 -1.81 -10.39 -1.50
N ILE A 186 -0.55 -10.01 -1.66
CA ILE A 186 -0.01 -9.49 -2.93
C ILE A 186 -0.12 -10.56 -4.01
N ILE A 187 0.29 -11.81 -3.74
CA ILE A 187 0.19 -12.91 -4.71
C ILE A 187 -1.27 -13.16 -5.09
N ILE A 188 -2.19 -13.25 -4.11
CA ILE A 188 -3.63 -13.43 -4.36
C ILE A 188 -4.17 -12.28 -5.20
N SER A 189 -3.74 -11.05 -4.93
CA SER A 189 -4.13 -9.87 -5.69
C SER A 189 -3.73 -9.98 -7.17
N GLN A 190 -2.46 -10.31 -7.46
CA GLN A 190 -1.98 -10.49 -8.84
C GLN A 190 -2.79 -11.56 -9.58
N PHE A 191 -3.04 -12.69 -8.91
CA PHE A 191 -3.82 -13.78 -9.47
C PHE A 191 -5.25 -13.35 -9.77
N ARG A 192 -5.92 -12.68 -8.82
CA ARG A 192 -7.30 -12.21 -9.01
C ARG A 192 -7.41 -11.17 -10.11
N LEU A 193 -6.49 -10.21 -10.18
CA LEU A 193 -6.54 -9.21 -11.25
C LEU A 193 -6.29 -9.83 -12.61
N THR A 194 -5.35 -10.78 -12.72
CA THR A 194 -5.04 -11.45 -13.99
C THR A 194 -6.17 -12.39 -14.43
N CYS A 195 -6.69 -13.24 -13.52
CA CYS A 195 -7.70 -14.24 -13.85
C CYS A 195 -9.12 -13.68 -13.92
N CYS A 196 -9.40 -12.54 -13.26
CA CYS A 196 -10.70 -11.87 -13.32
C CYS A 196 -10.66 -10.57 -14.14
N ALA A 197 -9.60 -10.36 -14.93
CA ALA A 197 -9.46 -9.23 -15.85
C ALA A 197 -10.66 -9.18 -16.80
N GLY A 198 -11.62 -8.29 -16.53
CA GLY A 198 -12.85 -8.15 -17.30
C GLY A 198 -14.14 -8.12 -16.47
N ARG A 199 -14.11 -8.49 -15.19
CA ARG A 199 -15.25 -8.28 -14.29
C ARG A 199 -15.07 -6.96 -13.54
N ALA A 200 -16.09 -6.10 -13.58
CA ALA A 200 -16.13 -4.91 -12.75
C ALA A 200 -16.02 -5.32 -11.27
N MET A 201 -14.89 -5.01 -10.63
CA MET A 201 -14.67 -5.34 -9.23
C MET A 201 -15.39 -4.31 -8.35
N VAL A 202 -16.68 -4.54 -8.12
CA VAL A 202 -17.46 -3.71 -7.20
C VAL A 202 -17.10 -4.09 -5.78
N TRP A 203 -16.51 -3.15 -5.04
CA TRP A 203 -16.25 -3.35 -3.63
C TRP A 203 -17.52 -3.14 -2.81
N VAL A 204 -17.82 -4.10 -1.93
CA VAL A 204 -18.87 -3.96 -0.91
C VAL A 204 -18.23 -3.50 0.41
N PRO A 205 -18.57 -2.31 0.93
CA PRO A 205 -18.06 -1.80 2.20
C PRO A 205 -18.19 -2.81 3.33
N THR A 206 -17.10 -3.05 4.06
CA THR A 206 -17.15 -3.87 5.28
C THR A 206 -17.92 -3.11 6.36
N SER A 207 -18.91 -3.77 6.97
CA SER A 207 -19.72 -3.22 8.05
C SER A 207 -18.81 -2.68 9.16
N ARG A 208 -18.81 -1.36 9.34
CA ARG A 208 -18.36 -0.72 10.58
C ARG A 208 -19.42 -1.06 11.63
N GLY A 209 -19.04 -1.36 12.87
CA GLY A 209 -19.95 -1.91 13.90
C GLY A 209 -21.29 -1.17 14.00
N LYS A 210 -22.36 -1.93 14.31
CA LYS A 210 -23.79 -1.55 14.41
C LYS A 210 -24.09 -0.05 14.24
N GLY A 211 -24.35 0.40 13.00
CA GLY A 211 -24.76 1.79 12.78
C GLY A 211 -25.00 2.27 11.35
N SER A 212 -24.84 1.45 10.29
CA SER A 212 -25.13 1.92 8.93
C SER A 212 -25.96 0.90 8.15
N SER A 213 -27.23 1.24 7.95
CA SER A 213 -28.18 0.60 7.04
C SER A 213 -27.55 0.34 5.68
N THR A 214 -27.57 -0.91 5.25
CA THR A 214 -27.27 -1.34 3.88
C THR A 214 -28.26 -0.71 2.90
N ALA A 215 -27.84 0.32 2.17
CA ALA A 215 -28.55 0.73 0.96
C ALA A 215 -28.35 -0.35 -0.12
N PRO A 216 -29.40 -0.76 -0.87
CA PRO A 216 -29.27 -1.76 -1.92
C PRO A 216 -28.40 -1.23 -3.08
N PRO A 217 -27.70 -2.12 -3.80
CA PRO A 217 -26.84 -1.72 -4.91
C PRO A 217 -27.66 -1.07 -6.04
N PRO A 218 -27.12 -0.06 -6.74
CA PRO A 218 -27.82 0.57 -7.86
C PRO A 218 -27.95 -0.43 -9.01
N THR A 219 -29.20 -0.69 -9.42
CA THR A 219 -29.54 -1.42 -10.65
C THR A 219 -29.05 -0.65 -11.86
N ILE A 220 -28.02 -1.19 -12.53
CA ILE A 220 -27.62 -0.72 -13.86
C ILE A 220 -28.66 -1.23 -14.85
N LYS A 221 -29.50 -0.33 -15.37
CA LYS A 221 -30.36 -0.64 -16.53
C LYS A 221 -29.51 -0.53 -17.79
N SER A 222 -29.36 -1.63 -18.51
CA SER A 222 -28.81 -1.65 -19.86
C SER A 222 -29.75 -0.92 -20.83
N LYS A 223 -29.24 0.05 -21.56
CA LYS A 223 -29.76 0.46 -22.87
C LYS A 223 -28.63 0.31 -23.87
#